data_AF-A0A4Q1F0Z0-F1
#
_entry.id   AF-A0A4Q1F0Z0-F1
#
_cell.length_a   1.000
_cell.length_b   1.000
_cell.length_c   1.000
_cell.angle_alpha   90.00
_cell.angle_beta   90.00
_cell.angle_gamma   90.00
#
_symmetry.space_group_name_H-M   'P 1'
#
loop_
_entity.id
_entity.type
_entity.pdbx_description
1 polymer ?
#
loop_
_entity_poly.entity_id
_entity_poly.type
_entity_poly.pdbx_seq_one_letter_code
_entity_poly.pdbx_strand_id
1 'polypeptide(L)'
;MSTATKPKHIGRNISRIRELKDMKQDALAFALGITQQTISNIENSETVDEQKLIEIAKALDVSVEAIKNFSEEAVFNIIGNTFQDQSAVYNCNCTFNPLDKVVELYERLVQAEKDKVEYLEKLLNGK
;
A
#
# COMPACT_ATOMS: atom_id res chain seq x y z
N MET A 1 -9.24 -21.08 25.31
CA MET A 1 -9.34 -20.01 24.30
C MET A 1 -9.48 -20.69 22.94
N SER A 2 -10.70 -20.81 22.40
CA SER A 2 -10.93 -21.47 21.11
C SER A 2 -10.37 -20.64 19.98
N THR A 3 -9.32 -21.13 19.32
CA THR A 3 -8.77 -20.58 18.07
C THR A 3 -9.58 -21.04 16.85
N ALA A 4 -10.91 -21.04 16.96
CA ALA A 4 -11.77 -21.30 15.82
C ALA A 4 -11.67 -20.07 14.90
N THR A 5 -10.96 -20.22 13.78
CA THR A 5 -10.97 -19.30 12.65
C THR A 5 -12.42 -19.06 12.26
N LYS A 6 -12.99 -17.91 12.67
CA LYS A 6 -14.35 -17.52 12.28
C LYS A 6 -14.45 -17.61 10.75
N PRO A 7 -15.53 -18.19 10.21
CA PRO A 7 -15.75 -18.19 8.77
C PRO A 7 -15.67 -16.75 8.26
N LYS A 8 -14.87 -16.55 7.20
CA LYS A 8 -14.60 -15.23 6.64
C LYS A 8 -15.88 -14.74 5.96
N HIS A 9 -16.46 -13.68 6.51
CA HIS A 9 -17.68 -13.09 5.98
C HIS A 9 -17.36 -12.15 4.82
N ILE A 10 -17.57 -12.62 3.59
CA ILE A 10 -17.17 -11.91 2.36
C ILE A 10 -17.88 -10.57 2.21
N GLY A 11 -19.18 -10.49 2.52
CA GLY A 11 -19.92 -9.22 2.49
C GLY A 11 -19.32 -8.14 3.41
N ARG A 12 -18.84 -8.51 4.59
CA ARG A 12 -18.23 -7.59 5.56
C ARG A 12 -16.89 -7.06 5.03
N ASN A 13 -16.12 -7.93 4.38
CA ASN A 13 -14.88 -7.54 3.70
C ASN A 13 -15.14 -6.54 2.57
N ILE A 14 -16.18 -6.76 1.76
CA ILE A 14 -16.60 -5.84 0.70
C ILE A 14 -16.95 -4.47 1.30
N SER A 15 -17.77 -4.44 2.35
CA SER A 15 -18.16 -3.21 3.04
C SER A 15 -16.94 -2.44 3.54
N ARG A 16 -15.97 -3.14 4.15
CA ARG A 16 -14.78 -2.49 4.69
C ARG A 16 -13.84 -1.96 3.62
N ILE A 17 -13.62 -2.71 2.54
CA ILE A 17 -12.84 -2.24 1.39
C ILE A 17 -13.51 -1.03 0.74
N ARG A 18 -14.84 -1.05 0.62
CA ARG A 18 -15.62 0.08 0.11
C ARG A 18 -15.40 1.34 0.95
N GLU A 19 -15.47 1.23 2.28
CA GLU A 19 -15.19 2.35 3.19
C GLU A 19 -13.75 2.86 3.06
N LEU A 20 -12.76 1.96 2.93
CA LEU A 20 -11.36 2.34 2.72
C LEU A 20 -11.12 3.07 1.39
N LYS A 21 -11.95 2.81 0.38
CA LYS A 21 -11.96 3.50 -0.92
C LYS A 21 -12.79 4.79 -0.90
N ASP A 22 -13.29 5.21 0.27
CA ASP A 22 -14.18 6.37 0.46
C ASP A 22 -15.42 6.35 -0.47
N MET A 23 -15.95 5.14 -0.72
CA MET A 23 -17.06 4.92 -1.64
C MET A 23 -18.38 4.70 -0.88
N LYS A 24 -19.45 5.40 -1.27
CA LYS A 24 -20.80 5.19 -0.72
C LYS A 24 -21.45 3.95 -1.32
N GLN A 25 -22.38 3.31 -0.59
CA GLN A 25 -23.15 2.17 -1.11
C GLN A 25 -23.88 2.51 -2.41
N ASP A 26 -24.44 3.73 -2.53
CA ASP A 26 -25.11 4.19 -3.75
C ASP A 26 -24.17 4.27 -4.96
N ALA A 27 -22.92 4.69 -4.73
CA ALA A 27 -21.92 4.79 -5.80
C ALA A 27 -21.51 3.40 -6.30
N LEU A 28 -21.32 2.45 -5.39
CA LEU A 28 -21.03 1.06 -5.75
C LEU A 28 -22.22 0.42 -6.47
N ALA A 29 -23.44 0.68 -5.99
CA ALA A 29 -24.67 0.21 -6.62
C ALA A 29 -24.80 0.74 -8.05
N PHE A 30 -24.54 2.03 -8.26
CA PHE A 30 -24.53 2.66 -9.57
C PHE A 30 -23.48 2.05 -10.51
N ALA A 31 -22.26 1.81 -10.02
CA ALA A 31 -21.19 1.19 -10.81
C ALA A 31 -21.53 -0.24 -11.25
N LEU A 32 -22.32 -0.96 -10.47
CA LEU A 32 -22.76 -2.33 -10.74
C LEU A 32 -24.13 -2.40 -11.44
N GLY A 33 -24.79 -1.27 -11.69
CA GLY A 33 -26.12 -1.23 -12.30
C GLY A 33 -27.22 -1.88 -11.45
N ILE A 34 -27.04 -1.92 -10.13
CA ILE A 34 -27.99 -2.52 -9.18
C ILE A 34 -28.48 -1.49 -8.16
N THR A 35 -29.41 -1.88 -7.31
CA THR A 35 -29.96 -1.00 -6.28
C THR A 35 -29.06 -0.95 -5.04
N GLN A 36 -29.09 0.17 -4.31
CA GLN A 36 -28.41 0.29 -3.02
C GLN A 36 -28.81 -0.83 -2.05
N GLN A 37 -30.10 -1.19 -2.02
CA GLN A 37 -30.60 -2.28 -1.18
C GLN A 37 -29.93 -3.62 -1.53
N THR A 38 -29.69 -3.87 -2.82
CA THR A 38 -28.96 -5.07 -3.28
C THR A 38 -27.52 -5.08 -2.74
N ILE A 39 -26.82 -3.94 -2.76
CA ILE A 39 -25.49 -3.82 -2.16
C ILE A 39 -25.53 -4.07 -0.65
N SER A 40 -26.48 -3.46 0.05
CA SER A 40 -26.66 -3.68 1.50
C SER A 40 -26.87 -5.16 1.82
N ASN A 41 -27.68 -5.86 1.02
CA ASN A 41 -27.91 -7.29 1.18
C ASN A 41 -26.64 -8.11 0.90
N ILE A 42 -25.85 -7.75 -0.12
CA ILE A 42 -24.56 -8.40 -0.43
C ILE A 42 -23.56 -8.21 0.72
N GLU A 43 -23.46 -6.99 1.26
CA GLU A 43 -22.55 -6.68 2.37
C GLU A 43 -22.93 -7.42 3.67
N ASN A 44 -24.20 -7.72 3.86
CA ASN A 44 -24.69 -8.53 4.98
C ASN A 44 -24.65 -10.05 4.73
N SER A 45 -24.25 -10.49 3.53
CA SER A 45 -24.14 -11.90 3.18
C SER A 45 -22.77 -12.48 3.53
N GLU A 46 -22.76 -13.65 4.16
CA GLU A 46 -21.52 -14.36 4.51
C GLU A 46 -20.77 -14.83 3.26
N THR A 47 -21.51 -15.26 2.23
CA THR A 47 -21.00 -15.71 0.93
C THR A 47 -21.54 -14.86 -0.20
N VAL A 48 -20.77 -14.73 -1.28
CA VAL A 48 -21.14 -13.99 -2.49
C VAL A 48 -20.77 -14.83 -3.70
N ASP A 49 -21.65 -14.87 -4.71
CA ASP A 49 -21.38 -15.58 -5.96
C ASP A 49 -20.08 -15.08 -6.61
N GLU A 50 -19.26 -15.99 -7.12
CA GLU A 50 -17.94 -15.66 -7.69
C GLU A 50 -18.04 -14.60 -8.81
N GLN A 51 -19.06 -14.70 -9.67
CA GLN A 51 -19.30 -13.74 -10.75
C GLN A 51 -19.56 -12.33 -10.22
N LYS A 52 -20.43 -12.20 -9.21
CA LYS A 52 -20.71 -10.90 -8.57
C LYS A 52 -19.48 -10.38 -7.84
N LEU A 53 -18.71 -11.26 -7.21
CA LEU A 53 -17.48 -10.90 -6.52
C LEU A 53 -16.44 -10.32 -7.49
N ILE A 54 -16.32 -10.88 -8.70
CA ILE A 54 -15.47 -10.34 -9.78
C ILE A 54 -15.93 -8.94 -10.19
N GLU A 55 -17.23 -8.74 -10.38
CA GLU A 55 -17.79 -7.43 -10.74
C GLU A 55 -17.55 -6.39 -9.65
N ILE A 56 -17.78 -6.75 -8.38
CA ILE A 56 -17.54 -5.90 -7.21
C ILE A 56 -16.04 -5.56 -7.10
N ALA A 57 -15.16 -6.55 -7.26
CA ALA A 57 -13.71 -6.35 -7.25
C ALA A 57 -13.27 -5.34 -8.32
N LYS A 58 -13.83 -5.46 -9.52
CA LYS A 58 -13.58 -4.52 -10.62
C LYS A 58 -14.10 -3.12 -10.32
N ALA A 59 -15.31 -3.00 -9.73
CA ALA A 59 -15.89 -1.70 -9.37
C ALA A 59 -15.12 -1.00 -8.24
N LEU A 60 -14.55 -1.77 -7.30
CA LEU A 60 -13.73 -1.26 -6.19
C LEU A 60 -12.24 -1.09 -6.57
N ASP A 61 -11.85 -1.47 -7.78
CA ASP A 61 -10.47 -1.47 -8.27
C ASP A 61 -9.52 -2.22 -7.30
N VAL A 62 -9.86 -3.49 -7.05
CA VAL A 62 -9.10 -4.44 -6.23
C VAL A 62 -9.15 -5.83 -6.86
N SER A 63 -8.27 -6.74 -6.44
CA SER A 63 -8.35 -8.15 -6.85
C SER A 63 -9.43 -8.90 -6.05
N VAL A 64 -10.02 -9.94 -6.65
CA VAL A 64 -10.95 -10.85 -5.96
C VAL A 64 -10.28 -11.50 -4.75
N GLU A 65 -9.00 -11.85 -4.88
CA GLU A 65 -8.21 -12.39 -3.78
C GLU A 65 -8.06 -11.39 -2.63
N ALA A 66 -7.91 -10.09 -2.92
CA ALA A 66 -7.85 -9.08 -1.88
C ALA A 66 -9.13 -9.05 -1.04
N ILE A 67 -10.31 -9.24 -1.65
CA ILE A 67 -11.58 -9.32 -0.92
C ILE A 67 -11.68 -10.61 -0.09
N LYS A 68 -11.30 -11.76 -0.67
CA LYS A 68 -11.33 -13.07 0.00
C LYS A 68 -10.34 -13.17 1.17
N ASN A 69 -9.18 -12.54 1.03
CA ASN A 69 -8.11 -12.56 2.02
C ASN A 69 -8.07 -11.31 2.90
N PHE A 70 -9.02 -10.39 2.72
CA PHE A 70 -9.11 -9.20 3.55
C PHE A 70 -9.20 -9.56 5.03
N SER A 71 -8.34 -8.93 5.81
CA SER A 71 -8.32 -8.97 7.26
C SER A 71 -7.94 -7.57 7.73
N GLU A 72 -8.76 -6.98 8.60
CA GLU A 72 -8.46 -5.68 9.19
C GLU A 72 -7.11 -5.70 9.90
N GLU A 73 -6.79 -6.77 10.63
CA GLU A 73 -5.49 -6.95 11.27
C GLU A 73 -4.35 -7.01 10.26
N ALA A 74 -4.55 -7.61 9.08
CA ALA A 74 -3.52 -7.63 8.04
C ALA A 74 -3.32 -6.23 7.43
N VAL A 75 -4.39 -5.46 7.24
CA VAL A 75 -4.30 -4.07 6.74
C VAL A 75 -3.66 -3.15 7.77
N PHE A 76 -4.03 -3.26 9.05
CA PHE A 76 -3.38 -2.50 10.13
C PHE A 76 -1.94 -2.96 10.40
N ASN A 77 -1.61 -4.24 10.25
CA ASN A 77 -0.23 -4.70 10.29
C ASN A 77 0.55 -4.21 9.07
N ILE A 78 -0.03 -4.14 7.87
CA ILE A 78 0.64 -3.57 6.69
C ILE A 78 0.82 -2.06 6.88
N ILE A 79 -0.20 -1.32 7.32
CA ILE A 79 -0.09 0.15 7.56
C ILE A 79 0.84 0.44 8.74
N GLY A 80 0.75 -0.32 9.83
CA GLY A 80 1.62 -0.20 11.01
C GLY A 80 3.07 -0.60 10.73
N ASN A 81 3.29 -1.67 9.96
CA ASN A 81 4.62 -2.04 9.47
C ASN A 81 5.07 -1.20 8.26
N THR A 82 4.20 -0.43 7.61
CA THR A 82 4.62 0.55 6.57
C THR A 82 5.32 1.74 7.21
N PHE A 83 5.02 2.06 8.48
CA PHE A 83 5.73 3.08 9.25
C PHE A 83 6.97 2.53 9.98
N GLN A 84 7.01 1.22 10.25
CA GLN A 84 8.08 0.60 11.05
C GLN A 84 9.04 -0.31 10.27
N ASP A 85 8.62 -0.83 9.12
CA ASP A 85 9.35 -1.83 8.35
C ASP A 85 9.47 -1.44 6.87
N GLN A 86 10.67 -1.61 6.34
CA GLN A 86 11.20 -1.01 5.11
C GLN A 86 10.60 -1.58 3.81
N SER A 87 9.39 -2.14 3.84
CA SER A 87 8.81 -2.90 2.73
C SER A 87 7.81 -2.11 1.86
N ALA A 88 7.25 -1.00 2.34
CA ALA A 88 6.38 -0.14 1.53
C ALA A 88 7.15 0.79 0.58
N VAL A 89 8.47 0.89 0.74
CA VAL A 89 9.37 1.61 -0.17
C VAL A 89 9.64 0.81 -1.46
N TYR A 90 9.13 -0.41 -1.59
CA TYR A 90 9.25 -1.20 -2.84
C TYR A 90 8.34 -0.75 -3.98
N ASN A 91 7.51 0.29 -3.81
CA ASN A 91 6.86 0.97 -4.96
C ASN A 91 7.66 2.17 -5.48
N CYS A 92 8.90 2.36 -5.00
CA CYS A 92 9.92 3.06 -5.77
C CYS A 92 10.75 1.98 -6.46
N ASN A 93 10.41 1.64 -7.71
CA ASN A 93 11.18 0.75 -8.57
C ASN A 93 12.54 1.38 -8.95
N CYS A 94 13.38 1.68 -7.96
CA CYS A 94 14.78 2.00 -8.19
C CYS A 94 15.47 0.69 -8.60
N THR A 95 16.02 0.65 -9.82
CA THR A 95 16.88 -0.45 -10.31
C THR A 95 18.25 -0.48 -9.62
N PHE A 96 18.42 0.29 -8.55
CA PHE A 96 19.65 0.43 -7.78
C PHE A 96 19.28 0.50 -6.29
N ASN A 97 20.19 0.03 -5.44
CA ASN A 97 20.05 0.15 -3.99
C ASN A 97 20.25 1.62 -3.57
N PRO A 98 19.26 2.29 -2.95
CA PRO A 98 19.37 3.69 -2.56
C PRO A 98 20.52 3.97 -1.60
N LEU A 99 20.88 3.00 -0.72
CA LEU A 99 22.01 3.16 0.19
C LEU A 99 23.33 3.32 -0.56
N ASP A 100 23.52 2.59 -1.66
CA ASP A 100 24.73 2.70 -2.48
C ASP A 100 24.86 4.11 -3.08
N LYS A 101 23.75 4.75 -3.45
CA LYS A 101 23.75 6.14 -3.93
C LYS A 101 24.03 7.17 -2.85
N VAL A 102 23.63 6.90 -1.62
CA VAL A 102 23.97 7.76 -0.48
C VAL A 102 25.45 7.64 -0.16
N VAL A 103 26.01 6.43 -0.16
CA VAL A 103 27.46 6.21 0.04
C VAL A 103 28.27 6.91 -1.06
N GLU A 104 27.87 6.76 -2.33
CA GLU A 104 28.51 7.42 -3.47
C GLU A 104 28.48 8.96 -3.33
N LEU A 105 27.37 9.53 -2.82
CA LEU A 105 27.28 10.97 -2.54
C LEU A 105 28.26 11.41 -1.45
N TYR A 106 28.38 10.65 -0.36
CA TYR A 106 29.32 10.94 0.72
C TYR A 106 30.78 10.86 0.26
N GLU A 107 31.14 9.86 -0.55
CA GLU A 107 32.50 9.75 -1.11
C GLU A 107 32.85 10.98 -1.96
N ARG A 108 31.91 11.45 -2.80
CA ARG A 108 32.11 12.66 -3.60
C ARG A 108 32.21 13.92 -2.75
N LEU A 109 31.41 14.05 -1.69
CA LEU A 109 31.49 15.18 -0.77
C LEU A 109 32.84 15.21 -0.04
N VAL A 110 33.32 14.06 0.43
CA VAL A 110 34.64 13.94 1.06
C VAL A 110 35.75 14.34 0.07
N GLN A 111 35.64 13.93 -1.19
CA GLN A 111 36.60 14.33 -2.21
C GLN A 111 36.57 15.84 -2.47
N ALA A 112 35.38 16.44 -2.60
CA ALA A 112 35.23 17.87 -2.82
C ALA A 112 35.81 18.70 -1.66
N GLU A 113 35.65 18.25 -0.42
CA GLU A 113 36.27 18.89 0.75
C GLU A 113 37.80 18.78 0.71
N LYS A 114 38.35 17.62 0.33
CA LYS A 114 39.80 17.45 0.16
C LYS A 114 40.37 18.36 -0.92
N ASP A 115 39.74 18.41 -2.09
CA ASP A 115 40.16 19.24 -3.22
C ASP A 115 40.13 20.74 -2.85
N LYS A 116 39.12 21.15 -2.08
CA LYS A 116 38.99 22.52 -1.57
C LYS A 116 40.10 22.86 -0.58
N VAL A 117 40.42 21.95 0.34
CA VAL A 117 41.53 22.14 1.29
C VAL A 117 42.86 22.25 0.53
N GLU A 118 43.12 21.37 -0.43
CA GLU A 118 44.35 21.40 -1.23
C GLU A 118 44.46 22.71 -2.04
N TYR A 119 43.36 23.18 -2.62
CA TYR A 119 43.32 24.47 -3.31
C TYR A 119 43.64 25.64 -2.36
N LEU A 120 43.09 25.63 -1.14
CA LEU A 120 43.38 26.64 -0.12
C LEU A 120 44.84 26.58 0.34
N GLU A 121 45.40 25.39 0.55
CA GLU A 121 46.81 25.20 0.89
C GLU A 121 47.74 25.73 -0.21
N LYS A 122 47.43 25.49 -1.49
CA LYS A 122 48.16 26.05 -2.63
C LYS A 122 48.12 27.57 -2.67
N LEU A 123 46.97 28.19 -2.35
CA LEU A 123 46.85 29.64 -2.26
C LEU A 123 47.63 30.24 -1.09
N LEU A 124 47.70 29.53 0.04
CA LEU A 124 48.44 29.96 1.22
C LEU A 124 49.95 29.81 1.05
N ASN A 125 50.40 28.74 0.39
CA ASN A 125 51.83 28.46 0.12
C ASN A 125 52.38 29.23 -1.10
N GLY A 126 51.52 29.91 -1.86
CA GLY A 126 51.90 30.78 -2.99
C GLY A 126 52.12 32.25 -2.61
N LYS A 127 52.16 32.58 -1.32
CA LYS A 127 52.60 33.87 -0.75
C LYS A 127 53.98 33.72 -0.13
#